data_AF-A0A850VTL6-F1
#
_entry.id   AF-A0A850VTL6-F1
#
_cell.length_a   1.000
_cell.length_b   1.000
_cell.length_c   1.000
_cell.angle_alpha   90.00
_cell.angle_beta   90.00
_cell.angle_gamma   90.00
#
_symmetry.space_group_name_H-M   'P 1'
#
loop_
_entity.id
_entity.type
_entity.pdbx_description
1 polymer ?
#
loop_
_entity_poly.entity_id
_entity_poly.type
_entity_poly.pdbx_seq_one_letter_code
_entity_poly.pdbx_strand_id
1 'polypeptide(L)'
;FAGYISQVLKNYTDHACDGEYVSLRCPHRTTISIQSSFYGRIVPSHQMCPSRYPHSYATLIKEDVACSVGTSLQKMLDECQDRRSCQFLVNSRLFGADPCPGTGKYLIVWYKCRPNEYKSKVACEDDKLRLSCKKSMVIAIYSAIFGRTQGGSLECPYLGMPMI
;
A
#
# COMPACT_ATOMS: atom_id res chain seq x y z
N PHE A 1 6.12 5.79 23.43
CA PHE A 1 5.53 6.78 22.51
C PHE A 1 6.38 7.04 21.26
N ALA A 2 7.71 7.23 21.34
CA ALA A 2 8.56 7.47 20.16
C ALA A 2 8.46 6.37 19.07
N GLY A 3 8.41 5.09 19.47
CA GLY A 3 8.28 3.97 18.53
C GLY A 3 6.92 3.85 17.82
N TYR A 4 5.86 4.46 18.37
CA TYR A 4 4.53 4.42 17.73
C TYR A 4 4.50 5.32 16.50
N ILE A 5 4.98 6.55 16.64
CA ILE A 5 5.04 7.52 15.54
C ILE A 5 5.93 7.00 14.42
N SER A 6 7.09 6.41 14.75
CA SER A 6 7.97 5.83 13.73
C SER A 6 7.34 4.67 12.96
N GLN A 7 6.47 3.87 13.58
CA GLN A 7 5.75 2.81 12.89
C GLN A 7 4.61 3.35 12.02
N VAL A 8 3.88 4.36 12.49
CA VAL A 8 2.75 4.93 11.74
C VAL A 8 3.21 5.72 10.51
N LEU A 9 4.33 6.43 10.60
CA LEU A 9 4.85 7.25 9.51
C LEU A 9 5.72 6.46 8.52
N LYS A 10 5.98 5.19 8.81
CA LYS A 10 6.81 4.32 7.96
C LYS A 10 6.02 3.80 6.77
N ASN A 11 6.71 3.74 5.63
CA ASN A 11 6.25 2.95 4.48
C ASN A 11 6.70 1.50 4.65
N TYR A 12 5.78 0.58 4.46
CA TYR A 12 6.02 -0.85 4.55
C TYR A 12 5.99 -1.47 3.15
N THR A 13 6.88 -2.44 2.96
CA THR A 13 6.91 -3.29 1.77
C THR A 13 7.00 -4.72 2.25
N ASP A 14 6.01 -5.52 1.92
CA ASP A 14 5.99 -6.96 2.18
C ASP A 14 5.86 -7.72 0.86
N HIS A 15 6.35 -8.95 0.84
CA HIS A 15 6.26 -9.82 -0.32
C HIS A 15 5.98 -11.27 0.09
N ALA A 16 5.42 -12.05 -0.83
CA ALA A 16 5.19 -13.47 -0.65
C ALA A 16 5.20 -14.17 -2.01
N CYS A 17 5.80 -15.37 -2.06
CA CYS A 17 5.80 -16.19 -3.26
C CYS A 17 4.45 -16.90 -3.45
N ASP A 18 4.20 -17.42 -4.66
CA ASP A 18 3.10 -18.36 -4.87
C ASP A 18 3.17 -19.55 -3.88
N GLY A 19 2.03 -19.84 -3.26
CA GLY A 19 1.92 -20.89 -2.24
C GLY A 19 2.37 -20.46 -0.84
N GLU A 20 2.81 -19.22 -0.64
CA GLU A 20 3.13 -18.66 0.66
C GLU A 20 2.02 -17.73 1.18
N TYR A 21 2.02 -17.51 2.49
CA TYR A 21 1.10 -16.56 3.12
C TYR A 21 1.72 -15.16 3.14
N VAL A 22 0.99 -14.18 2.63
CA VAL A 22 1.28 -12.77 2.94
C VAL A 22 0.66 -12.41 4.28
N SER A 23 1.36 -11.65 5.12
CA SER A 23 0.84 -11.18 6.42
C SER A 23 1.17 -9.71 6.63
N LEU A 24 0.17 -8.84 6.45
CA LEU A 24 0.29 -7.41 6.72
C LEU A 24 -0.25 -7.11 8.12
N ARG A 25 0.46 -6.29 8.89
CA ARG A 25 0.03 -5.92 10.24
C ARG A 25 0.40 -4.50 10.61
N CYS A 26 -0.60 -3.76 11.06
CA CYS A 26 -0.44 -2.44 11.63
C CYS A 26 -0.48 -2.45 13.16
N PRO A 27 0.18 -1.48 13.81
CA PRO A 27 0.09 -1.30 15.26
C PRO A 27 -1.33 -1.09 15.78
N HIS A 28 -1.50 -1.07 17.10
CA HIS A 28 -2.80 -0.74 17.70
C HIS A 28 -3.25 0.68 17.30
N ARG A 29 -4.57 0.85 17.09
CA ARG A 29 -5.20 2.13 16.70
C ARG A 29 -4.77 2.68 15.33
N THR A 30 -4.18 1.84 14.49
CA THR A 30 -3.98 2.12 13.08
C THR A 30 -4.55 1.01 12.21
N THR A 31 -4.73 1.31 10.94
CA THR A 31 -5.27 0.41 9.92
C THR A 31 -4.39 0.43 8.67
N ILE A 32 -4.41 -0.67 7.93
CA ILE A 32 -3.67 -0.83 6.68
C ILE A 32 -4.27 0.11 5.64
N SER A 33 -3.41 0.91 5.01
CA SER A 33 -3.71 1.70 3.82
C SER A 33 -2.81 1.23 2.69
N ILE A 34 -3.39 0.48 1.76
CA ILE A 34 -2.69 -0.01 0.58
C ILE A 34 -2.34 1.18 -0.31
N GLN A 35 -1.07 1.28 -0.71
CA GLN A 35 -0.57 2.32 -1.61
C GLN A 35 -0.47 1.80 -3.04
N SER A 36 0.06 0.59 -3.19
CA SER A 36 0.19 -0.11 -4.47
C SER A 36 0.40 -1.59 -4.23
N SER A 37 0.22 -2.41 -5.26
CA SER A 37 0.66 -3.79 -5.23
C SER A 37 1.00 -4.30 -6.63
N PHE A 38 1.80 -5.35 -6.64
CA PHE A 38 2.25 -6.05 -7.84
C PHE A 38 2.08 -7.55 -7.61
N TYR A 39 1.51 -8.25 -8.58
CA TYR A 39 1.52 -9.70 -8.60
C TYR A 39 1.94 -10.17 -9.98
N GLY A 40 3.01 -10.96 -10.05
CA GLY A 40 3.63 -11.30 -11.32
C GLY A 40 5.07 -11.78 -11.15
N ARG A 41 5.85 -11.67 -12.21
CA ARG A 41 7.29 -11.90 -12.21
C ARG A 41 7.97 -10.88 -13.13
N ILE A 42 8.87 -10.10 -12.54
CA ILE A 42 9.74 -9.14 -13.25
C ILE A 42 11.23 -9.41 -13.04
N VAL A 43 11.57 -10.35 -12.14
CA VAL A 43 12.94 -10.85 -11.97
C VAL A 43 12.98 -12.38 -12.04
N PRO A 44 14.09 -12.96 -12.50
CA PRO A 44 14.26 -14.41 -12.56
C PRO A 44 14.11 -15.09 -11.18
N SER A 45 13.72 -16.37 -11.17
CA SER A 45 13.47 -17.14 -9.94
C SER A 45 14.67 -17.25 -9.01
N HIS A 46 15.90 -17.26 -9.54
CA HIS A 46 17.12 -17.27 -8.74
C HIS A 46 17.31 -16.00 -7.88
N GLN A 47 16.68 -14.88 -8.26
CA GLN A 47 16.74 -13.63 -7.50
C GLN A 47 15.58 -13.51 -6.51
N MET A 48 14.39 -13.99 -6.88
CA MET A 48 13.21 -13.92 -6.05
C MET A 48 12.29 -15.12 -6.26
N CYS A 49 11.89 -15.73 -5.14
CA CYS A 49 11.07 -16.93 -5.10
C CYS A 49 11.69 -18.07 -5.93
N PRO A 50 12.85 -18.61 -5.49
CA PRO A 50 13.47 -19.74 -6.16
C PRO A 50 12.57 -20.96 -6.03
N SER A 51 12.40 -21.68 -7.13
CA SER A 51 11.64 -22.92 -7.11
C SER A 51 12.32 -23.96 -6.23
N ARG A 52 11.51 -24.74 -5.52
CA ARG A 52 11.97 -25.86 -4.69
C ARG A 52 12.38 -27.07 -5.52
N TYR A 53 11.99 -27.12 -6.80
CA TYR A 53 12.37 -28.19 -7.71
C TYR A 53 13.60 -27.78 -8.54
N PRO A 54 14.60 -28.67 -8.69
CA PRO A 54 15.75 -28.40 -9.54
C PRO A 54 15.29 -28.20 -10.98
N HIS A 55 15.27 -26.94 -11.39
CA HIS A 55 14.99 -26.59 -12.77
C HIS A 55 16.16 -27.03 -13.64
N SER A 56 15.85 -27.65 -14.78
CA SER A 56 16.84 -27.76 -15.85
C SER A 56 17.15 -26.36 -16.38
N TYR A 57 18.33 -26.16 -16.93
CA TYR A 57 18.73 -24.90 -17.58
C TYR A 57 17.70 -24.42 -18.63
N ALA A 58 16.98 -25.36 -19.27
CA ALA A 58 15.93 -25.07 -20.25
C ALA A 58 14.66 -24.45 -19.64
N THR A 59 14.35 -24.70 -18.36
CA THR A 59 13.21 -24.07 -17.67
C THR A 59 13.50 -22.65 -17.19
N LEU A 60 14.77 -22.32 -16.89
CA LEU A 60 15.17 -20.94 -16.53
C LEU A 60 15.07 -19.98 -17.72
N ILE A 61 15.29 -20.47 -18.95
CA ILE A 61 15.21 -19.68 -20.18
C ILE A 61 13.74 -19.38 -20.59
N LYS A 62 12.77 -20.09 -20.01
CA LYS A 62 11.33 -19.93 -20.30
C LYS A 62 10.57 -19.08 -19.27
N GLU A 63 11.26 -18.52 -18.29
CA GLU A 63 10.61 -17.66 -17.30
C GLU A 63 10.17 -16.35 -17.96
N ASP A 64 8.86 -16.09 -17.93
CA ASP A 64 8.34 -14.82 -18.40
C ASP A 64 8.54 -13.74 -17.32
N VAL A 65 9.57 -12.92 -17.51
CA VAL A 65 9.89 -11.76 -16.67
C VAL A 65 9.18 -10.47 -17.12
N ALA A 66 8.25 -10.57 -18.07
CA ALA A 66 7.33 -9.50 -18.45
C ALA A 66 5.90 -9.80 -17.96
N CYS A 67 5.78 -10.48 -16.81
CA CYS A 67 4.50 -10.92 -16.30
C CYS A 67 3.98 -10.02 -15.18
N SER A 68 2.81 -9.43 -15.37
CA SER A 68 2.13 -8.59 -14.38
C SER A 68 0.61 -8.74 -14.45
N VAL A 69 -0.03 -8.87 -13.29
CA VAL A 69 -1.48 -9.00 -13.15
C VAL A 69 -2.09 -7.67 -12.72
N GLY A 70 -2.93 -7.08 -13.58
CA GLY A 70 -3.48 -5.73 -13.38
C GLY A 70 -4.50 -5.58 -12.22
N THR A 71 -5.08 -6.68 -11.75
CA THR A 71 -6.07 -6.71 -10.66
C THR A 71 -5.44 -6.77 -9.26
N SER A 72 -4.10 -6.84 -9.17
CA SER A 72 -3.38 -6.97 -7.89
C SER A 72 -3.82 -5.92 -6.88
N LEU A 73 -3.85 -4.64 -7.30
CA LEU A 73 -4.19 -3.53 -6.41
C LEU A 73 -5.61 -3.64 -5.87
N GLN A 74 -6.58 -3.89 -6.75
CA GLN A 74 -7.97 -4.05 -6.34
C GLN A 74 -8.12 -5.20 -5.35
N LYS A 75 -7.45 -6.33 -5.60
CA LYS A 75 -7.50 -7.48 -4.69
C LYS A 75 -6.94 -7.15 -3.31
N MET A 76 -5.83 -6.41 -3.25
CA MET A 76 -5.25 -5.97 -1.97
C MET A 76 -6.13 -4.98 -1.24
N LEU A 77 -6.80 -4.08 -1.97
CA LEU A 77 -7.78 -3.16 -1.39
C LEU A 77 -8.94 -3.96 -0.77
N ASP A 78 -9.54 -4.89 -1.51
CA ASP A 78 -10.68 -5.67 -1.03
C ASP A 78 -10.36 -6.53 0.21
N GLU A 79 -9.18 -7.16 0.22
CA GLU A 79 -8.79 -8.07 1.29
C GLU A 79 -8.26 -7.36 2.54
N CYS A 80 -7.47 -6.29 2.39
CA CYS A 80 -6.66 -5.75 3.48
C CYS A 80 -6.97 -4.30 3.88
N GLN A 81 -7.59 -3.50 3.01
CA GLN A 81 -7.82 -2.08 3.27
C GLN A 81 -8.65 -1.87 4.55
N ASP A 82 -8.26 -0.88 5.35
CA ASP A 82 -8.91 -0.51 6.61
C ASP A 82 -8.95 -1.63 7.68
N ARG A 83 -8.23 -2.73 7.49
CA ARG A 83 -8.03 -3.78 8.52
C ARG A 83 -6.76 -3.50 9.32
N ARG A 84 -6.71 -3.97 10.57
CA ARG A 84 -5.46 -3.91 11.38
C ARG A 84 -4.46 -5.00 10.98
N SER A 85 -4.97 -6.17 10.61
CA SER A 85 -4.18 -7.34 10.22
C SER A 85 -4.87 -8.00 9.04
N CYS A 86 -4.09 -8.45 8.06
CA CYS A 86 -4.55 -9.15 6.88
C CYS A 86 -3.61 -10.32 6.60
N GLN A 87 -4.14 -11.51 6.38
CA GLN A 87 -3.34 -12.70 6.06
C GLN A 87 -4.11 -13.63 5.14
N PHE A 88 -3.48 -14.04 4.03
CA PHE A 88 -4.06 -15.00 3.09
C PHE A 88 -2.97 -15.69 2.27
N LEU A 89 -3.33 -16.83 1.67
CA LEU A 89 -2.45 -17.64 0.83
C LEU A 89 -2.36 -17.05 -0.57
N VAL A 90 -1.17 -16.66 -1.02
CA VAL A 90 -0.94 -16.10 -2.36
C VAL A 90 -1.01 -17.21 -3.41
N ASN A 91 -1.89 -17.02 -4.41
CA ASN A 91 -2.00 -17.91 -5.57
C ASN A 91 -2.66 -17.19 -6.75
N SER A 92 -2.41 -17.64 -7.99
CA SER A 92 -2.92 -16.99 -9.21
C SER A 92 -4.44 -16.81 -9.21
N ARG A 93 -5.20 -17.77 -8.65
CA ARG A 93 -6.67 -17.75 -8.71
C ARG A 93 -7.28 -16.58 -7.95
N LEU A 94 -6.59 -16.07 -6.93
CA LEU A 94 -7.04 -14.90 -6.17
C LEU A 94 -6.95 -13.60 -6.95
N PHE A 95 -6.03 -13.54 -7.91
CA PHE A 95 -5.75 -12.34 -8.70
C PHE A 95 -6.38 -12.41 -10.11
N GLY A 96 -7.18 -13.43 -10.40
CA GLY A 96 -7.93 -13.51 -11.66
C GLY A 96 -7.14 -14.17 -12.80
N ALA A 97 -7.27 -13.64 -14.03
CA ALA A 97 -6.67 -14.23 -15.21
C ALA A 97 -5.14 -14.13 -15.16
N ASP A 98 -4.47 -15.27 -15.31
CA ASP A 98 -3.01 -15.39 -15.23
C ASP A 98 -2.39 -15.16 -16.63
N PRO A 99 -1.66 -14.06 -16.86
CA PRO A 99 -1.05 -13.76 -18.14
C PRO A 99 0.17 -14.63 -18.44
N CYS A 100 0.75 -15.29 -17.42
CA CYS A 100 1.91 -16.18 -17.58
C CYS A 100 1.70 -17.53 -16.85
N PRO A 101 0.80 -18.40 -17.34
CA PRO A 101 0.60 -19.73 -16.75
C PRO A 101 1.90 -20.53 -16.75
N GLY A 102 2.18 -21.22 -15.63
CA GLY A 102 3.38 -22.04 -15.48
C GLY A 102 4.64 -21.27 -15.06
N THR A 103 4.61 -19.94 -15.04
CA THR A 103 5.64 -19.13 -14.37
C THR A 103 5.19 -18.86 -12.93
N GLY A 104 5.99 -19.32 -11.95
CA GLY A 104 5.72 -19.02 -10.54
C GLY A 104 5.82 -17.52 -10.31
N LYS A 105 4.87 -16.90 -9.62
CA LYS A 105 4.81 -15.46 -9.38
C LYS A 105 5.09 -15.12 -7.93
N TYR A 106 5.14 -13.83 -7.66
CA TYR A 106 5.21 -13.29 -6.31
C TYR A 106 4.35 -12.03 -6.20
N LEU A 107 3.84 -11.82 -5.00
CA LEU A 107 3.13 -10.62 -4.59
C LEU A 107 4.14 -9.67 -3.94
N ILE A 108 4.08 -8.39 -4.29
CA ILE A 108 4.70 -7.29 -3.55
C ILE A 108 3.58 -6.32 -3.18
N VAL A 109 3.52 -5.92 -1.92
CA VAL A 109 2.54 -4.96 -1.42
C VAL A 109 3.26 -3.79 -0.78
N TRP A 110 2.93 -2.59 -1.21
CA TRP A 110 3.35 -1.35 -0.59
C TRP A 110 2.20 -0.75 0.20
N TYR A 111 2.37 -0.56 1.50
CA TYR A 111 1.31 -0.07 2.37
C TYR A 111 1.85 0.84 3.47
N LYS A 112 0.93 1.58 4.09
CA LYS A 112 1.19 2.38 5.29
C LYS A 112 0.19 2.02 6.38
N CYS A 113 0.49 2.42 7.61
CA CYS A 113 -0.45 2.31 8.72
C CYS A 113 -1.07 3.67 9.00
N ARG A 114 -2.35 3.84 8.67
CA ARG A 114 -3.12 5.06 8.91
C ARG A 114 -3.66 5.09 10.34
N PRO A 115 -3.47 6.18 11.11
CA PRO A 115 -4.14 6.36 12.38
C PRO A 115 -5.66 6.31 12.23
N ASN A 116 -6.34 5.63 13.15
CA ASN A 116 -7.80 5.64 13.19
C ASN A 116 -8.34 7.01 13.64
N GLU A 117 -7.55 7.75 14.41
CA GLU A 117 -7.87 9.09 14.91
C GLU A 117 -6.75 10.05 14.50
N TYR A 118 -7.07 11.08 13.73
CA TYR A 118 -6.16 12.17 13.38
C TYR A 118 -6.94 13.48 13.21
N LYS A 119 -6.23 14.60 13.31
CA LYS A 119 -6.79 15.94 13.08
C LYS A 119 -6.34 16.42 11.71
N SER A 120 -7.30 16.75 10.84
CA SER A 120 -7.03 17.46 9.58
C SER A 120 -7.14 18.96 9.80
N LYS A 121 -6.30 19.73 9.09
CA LYS A 121 -6.44 21.19 8.98
C LYS A 121 -6.13 21.61 7.55
N VAL A 122 -6.92 22.55 7.04
CA VAL A 122 -6.75 23.18 5.74
C VAL A 122 -6.38 24.65 5.98
N ALA A 123 -5.53 25.19 5.12
CA ALA A 123 -5.24 26.63 5.02
C ALA A 123 -5.20 26.98 3.54
N CYS A 124 -5.73 28.14 3.18
CA CYS A 124 -5.71 28.59 1.80
C CYS A 124 -4.34 29.17 1.44
N GLU A 125 -4.17 29.50 0.17
CA GLU A 125 -3.00 30.26 -0.28
C GLU A 125 -2.90 31.56 0.53
N ASP A 126 -1.68 31.93 0.92
CA ASP A 126 -1.33 33.07 1.79
C ASP A 126 -1.81 33.01 3.27
N ASP A 127 -2.60 32.01 3.66
CA ASP A 127 -2.98 31.80 5.06
C ASP A 127 -1.84 31.23 5.91
N LYS A 128 -1.82 31.60 7.21
CA LYS A 128 -0.91 31.02 8.20
C LYS A 128 -1.54 29.83 8.91
N LEU A 129 -1.17 28.61 8.53
CA LEU A 129 -1.59 27.39 9.22
C LEU A 129 -0.92 27.25 10.60
N ARG A 130 -1.70 27.36 11.68
CA ARG A 130 -1.22 27.12 13.06
C ARG A 130 -1.58 25.72 13.56
N LEU A 131 -0.55 24.90 13.81
CA LEU A 131 -0.68 23.60 14.45
C LEU A 131 -0.34 23.71 15.95
N SER A 132 -1.18 23.15 16.82
CA SER A 132 -0.96 23.14 18.26
C SER A 132 -1.46 21.84 18.89
N CYS A 133 -0.80 21.41 19.96
CA CYS A 133 -1.20 20.26 20.76
C CYS A 133 -1.12 20.61 22.26
N LYS A 134 -1.67 19.75 23.12
CA LYS A 134 -1.66 19.96 24.58
C LYS A 134 -0.22 19.95 25.13
N LYS A 135 -0.01 20.53 26.31
CA LYS A 135 1.29 20.42 27.02
C LYS A 135 1.69 18.94 27.13
N SER A 136 2.98 18.65 26.92
CA SER A 136 3.56 17.29 26.90
C SER A 136 3.16 16.39 25.72
N MET A 137 2.56 16.94 24.65
CA MET A 137 2.36 16.24 23.38
C MET A 137 3.32 16.75 22.29
N VAL A 138 3.48 15.95 21.24
CA VAL A 138 4.27 16.29 20.05
C VAL A 138 3.38 16.20 18.82
N ILE A 139 3.57 17.12 17.87
CA ILE A 139 2.88 17.09 16.58
C ILE A 139 3.61 16.09 15.67
N ALA A 140 2.87 15.13 15.12
CA ALA A 140 3.34 14.23 14.08
C ALA A 140 2.49 14.43 12.82
N ILE A 141 3.15 14.78 11.71
CA ILE A 141 2.47 14.99 10.43
C ILE A 141 2.39 13.66 9.70
N TYR A 142 1.17 13.15 9.52
CA TYR A 142 0.91 11.90 8.81
C TYR A 142 0.92 12.08 7.29
N SER A 143 0.24 13.12 6.81
CA SER A 143 0.16 13.49 5.40
C SER A 143 -0.02 15.00 5.29
N ALA A 144 0.53 15.58 4.23
CA ALA A 144 0.36 16.98 3.87
C ALA A 144 0.33 17.08 2.34
N ILE A 145 -0.59 17.88 1.81
CA ILE A 145 -0.77 18.10 0.37
C ILE A 145 -0.90 19.60 0.17
N PHE A 146 -0.13 20.15 -0.77
CA PHE A 146 -0.25 21.54 -1.21
C PHE A 146 -0.76 21.54 -2.66
N GLY A 147 -1.83 22.28 -2.92
CA GLY A 147 -2.52 22.32 -4.20
C GLY A 147 -4.03 22.38 -4.03
N ARG A 148 -4.78 21.95 -5.04
CA ARG A 148 -6.24 21.86 -5.00
C ARG A 148 -6.72 20.50 -5.48
N THR A 149 -7.75 19.98 -4.81
CA THR A 149 -8.55 18.86 -5.31
C THR A 149 -9.55 19.36 -6.37
N GLN A 150 -9.99 18.49 -7.27
CA GLN A 150 -10.93 18.86 -8.35
C GLN A 150 -12.27 19.41 -7.82
N GLY A 151 -12.68 19.02 -6.62
CA GLY A 151 -13.88 19.53 -5.94
C GLY A 151 -13.65 20.69 -4.97
N GLY A 152 -12.41 21.19 -4.84
CA GLY A 152 -12.04 22.15 -3.80
C GLY A 152 -12.21 21.61 -2.38
N SER A 153 -12.24 22.51 -1.41
CA SER A 153 -12.64 22.22 -0.02
C SER A 153 -13.66 23.27 0.41
N LEU A 154 -14.48 22.96 1.42
CA LEU A 154 -15.40 23.95 1.99
C LEU A 154 -14.62 25.13 2.59
N GLU A 155 -13.42 24.89 3.10
CA GLU A 155 -12.55 25.90 3.68
C GLU A 155 -11.89 26.81 2.63
N CYS A 156 -11.53 26.28 1.47
CA CYS A 156 -10.92 27.03 0.36
C CYS A 156 -11.71 26.78 -0.94
N PRO A 157 -12.86 27.46 -1.14
CA PRO A 157 -13.70 27.29 -2.31
C PRO A 157 -13.08 27.91 -3.56
N TYR A 158 -13.48 27.42 -4.74
CA TYR A 158 -13.18 28.06 -6.00
C TYR A 158 -14.30 29.03 -6.41
N LEU A 159 -13.98 29.99 -7.28
CA LEU A 159 -14.95 30.90 -7.90
C LEU A 159 -16.02 30.09 -8.66
N GLY A 160 -17.22 29.98 -8.10
CA GLY A 160 -18.36 29.27 -8.71
C GLY A 160 -18.98 28.16 -7.86
N MET A 161 -18.47 27.87 -6.66
CA MET A 161 -19.13 26.95 -5.72
C MET A 161 -20.22 27.70 -4.93
N PRO A 162 -21.49 27.27 -4.96
CA PRO A 162 -22.53 27.89 -4.15
C PRO A 162 -22.23 27.65 -2.67
N MET A 163 -22.12 28.72 -1.88
CA MET A 163 -22.10 28.60 -0.42
C MET A 163 -23.50 28.19 0.03
N ILE A 164 -23.63 27.01 0.65
CA ILE A 164 -24.87 26.51 1.26
C ILE A 164 -24.88 26.94 2.72
#